data_AF-A0A3M1B1A5-F1
#
_entry.id   AF-A0A3M1B1A5-F1
#
_cell.length_a   1.000
_cell.length_b   1.000
_cell.length_c   1.000
_cell.angle_alpha   90.00
_cell.angle_beta   90.00
_cell.angle_gamma   90.00
#
_symmetry.space_group_name_H-M   'P 1'
#
loop_
_entity.id
_entity.type
_entity.pdbx_description
1 polymer ?
#
loop_
_entity_poly.entity_id
_entity_poly.type
_entity_poly.pdbx_seq_one_letter_code
_entity_poly.pdbx_strand_id
1 'polypeptide(L)'
;MEKIFTATWEFLKDRFNLSRDQEKEDQIIDEIEKSVEFRGVNVWILIFAIMVASVGLNVNSTPVVIGAMLISPLMGPIMGVGLALGITDSDLLKKSTKNLAVMVGISIVTSAIYFWLSPLNDENSELLGRTAPTIWDVFIGFFGGMAGIVATASKEKGNVIPGVAIATALMPPLCT
;
A
#
# COMPACT_ATOMS: atom_id res chain seq x y z
N MET A 1 46.31 -4.75 -10.54
CA MET A 1 45.05 -5.35 -10.05
C MET A 1 44.31 -4.43 -9.07
N GLU A 2 44.97 -3.72 -8.15
CA GLU A 2 44.31 -2.77 -7.22
C GLU A 2 43.52 -1.63 -7.86
N LYS A 3 43.97 -1.08 -8.99
CA LYS A 3 43.27 0.03 -9.69
C LYS A 3 41.91 -0.36 -10.29
N ILE A 4 41.73 -1.63 -10.65
CA ILE A 4 40.45 -2.12 -11.17
C ILE A 4 39.47 -2.34 -10.00
N PHE A 5 39.95 -2.86 -8.87
CA PHE A 5 39.11 -3.09 -7.70
C PHE A 5 38.58 -1.78 -7.09
N THR A 6 39.42 -0.74 -7.02
CA THR A 6 39.02 0.59 -6.55
C THR A 6 38.07 1.30 -7.51
N ALA A 7 38.30 1.23 -8.82
CA ALA A 7 37.38 1.78 -9.82
C ALA A 7 36.03 1.06 -9.83
N THR A 8 36.02 -0.26 -9.64
CA THR A 8 34.77 -1.05 -9.55
C THR A 8 34.03 -0.73 -8.25
N TRP A 9 34.75 -0.53 -7.14
CA TRP A 9 34.18 -0.15 -5.85
C TRP A 9 33.62 1.28 -5.86
N GLU A 10 34.31 2.25 -6.46
CA GLU A 10 33.80 3.62 -6.67
C GLU A 10 32.58 3.63 -7.60
N PHE A 11 32.60 2.84 -8.67
CA PHE A 11 31.46 2.70 -9.59
C PHE A 11 30.23 2.09 -8.90
N LEU A 12 30.43 1.06 -8.07
CA LEU A 12 29.37 0.49 -7.23
C LEU A 12 28.87 1.50 -6.20
N LYS A 13 29.79 2.22 -5.54
CA LYS A 13 29.44 3.18 -4.48
C LYS A 13 28.69 4.40 -5.03
N ASP A 14 29.01 4.86 -6.24
CA ASP A 14 28.29 5.96 -6.91
C ASP A 14 26.88 5.54 -7.33
N ARG A 15 26.71 4.32 -7.85
CA ARG A 15 25.39 3.79 -8.25
C ARG A 15 24.48 3.41 -7.08
N PHE A 16 25.04 3.01 -5.95
CA PHE A 16 24.29 2.72 -4.72
C PHE A 16 24.12 3.96 -3.82
N ASN A 17 24.59 5.15 -4.23
CA ASN A 17 24.46 6.35 -3.41
C ASN A 17 23.05 6.97 -3.55
N LEU A 18 22.14 6.54 -2.67
CA LEU A 18 20.77 7.08 -2.59
C LEU A 18 20.70 8.58 -2.28
N SER A 19 21.75 9.16 -1.68
CA SER A 19 21.79 10.56 -1.25
C SER A 19 21.62 11.57 -2.39
N ARG A 20 21.79 11.15 -3.66
CA ARG A 20 21.72 12.03 -4.83
C ARG A 20 20.27 12.24 -5.33
N ASP A 21 19.42 11.23 -5.15
CA ASP A 21 18.01 11.23 -5.58
C ASP A 21 17.01 11.36 -4.42
N GLN A 22 17.50 11.47 -3.19
CA GLN A 22 16.68 11.64 -1.99
C GLN A 22 16.01 13.03 -1.97
N GLU A 23 14.71 13.06 -1.66
CA GLU A 23 14.01 14.29 -1.34
C GLU A 23 14.39 14.81 0.05
N LYS A 24 14.12 16.09 0.32
CA LYS A 24 14.32 16.64 1.66
C LYS A 24 13.36 15.96 2.63
N GLU A 25 13.86 15.59 3.81
CA GLU A 25 13.08 14.92 4.85
C GLU A 25 11.78 15.67 5.17
N ASP A 26 11.84 17.00 5.31
CA ASP A 26 10.67 17.84 5.55
C ASP A 26 9.59 17.72 4.46
N GLN A 27 9.99 17.58 3.20
CA GLN A 27 9.06 17.45 2.07
C GLN A 27 8.39 16.07 2.06
N ILE A 28 9.14 15.03 2.41
CA ILE A 28 8.61 13.65 2.52
C ILE A 28 7.59 13.58 3.65
N ILE A 29 7.88 14.19 4.80
CA ILE A 29 6.96 14.25 5.96
C ILE A 29 5.68 15.00 5.59
N ASP A 30 5.81 16.19 4.99
CA ASP A 30 4.66 17.02 4.57
C ASP A 30 3.76 16.29 3.56
N GLU A 31 4.34 15.57 2.60
CA GLU A 31 3.58 14.80 1.63
C GLU A 31 2.84 13.62 2.26
N ILE A 32 3.52 12.85 3.12
CA ILE A 32 2.88 11.73 3.80
C ILE A 32 1.77 12.25 4.71
N GLU A 33 1.98 13.33 5.46
CA GLU A 33 0.94 13.92 6.30
C GLU A 33 -0.29 14.38 5.48
N LYS A 34 -0.07 14.98 4.30
CA LYS A 34 -1.17 15.33 3.39
C LYS A 34 -1.90 14.10 2.86
N SER A 35 -1.17 13.02 2.57
CA SER A 35 -1.76 11.75 2.11
C SER A 35 -2.59 11.03 3.18
N VAL A 36 -2.33 11.30 4.46
CA VAL A 36 -3.10 10.79 5.60
C VAL A 36 -4.48 11.47 5.70
N GLU A 37 -4.65 12.67 5.12
CA GLU A 37 -5.89 13.42 5.26
C GLU A 37 -7.06 12.73 4.57
N PHE A 38 -7.99 12.24 5.38
CA PHE A 38 -9.23 11.64 4.92
C PHE A 38 -10.31 12.74 4.77
N ARG A 39 -10.34 13.40 3.60
CA ARG A 39 -11.36 14.42 3.28
C ARG A 39 -11.99 14.19 1.91
N GLY A 40 -13.32 14.25 1.86
CA GLY A 40 -14.15 14.41 0.66
C GLY A 40 -13.87 13.43 -0.48
N VAL A 41 -12.90 13.79 -1.33
CA VAL A 41 -12.53 13.04 -2.54
C VAL A 41 -12.08 11.61 -2.21
N ASN A 42 -11.25 11.44 -1.18
CA ASN A 42 -10.74 10.12 -0.78
C ASN A 42 -11.85 9.16 -0.32
N VAL A 43 -12.94 9.69 0.25
CA VAL A 43 -14.12 8.91 0.66
C VAL A 43 -14.85 8.37 -0.56
N TRP A 44 -15.11 9.24 -1.54
CA TRP A 44 -15.78 8.85 -2.78
C TRP A 44 -14.95 7.84 -3.59
N ILE A 45 -13.64 8.06 -3.70
CA ILE A 45 -12.73 7.12 -4.35
C ILE A 45 -12.76 5.76 -3.65
N LEU A 46 -12.75 5.73 -2.31
CA LEU A 46 -12.85 4.49 -1.53
C LEU A 46 -14.16 3.75 -1.83
N ILE A 47 -15.29 4.45 -1.87
CA ILE A 47 -16.60 3.87 -2.20
C ILE A 47 -16.58 3.26 -3.61
N PHE A 48 -16.04 3.98 -4.61
CA PHE A 48 -15.91 3.46 -5.97
C PHE A 48 -14.97 2.25 -6.03
N ALA A 49 -13.82 2.28 -5.33
CA ALA A 49 -12.89 1.17 -5.26
C ALA A 49 -13.54 -0.08 -4.68
N ILE A 50 -14.34 0.05 -3.61
CA ILE A 50 -15.08 -1.06 -3.01
C ILE A 50 -16.10 -1.62 -3.99
N MET A 51 -16.88 -0.76 -4.68
CA MET A 51 -17.83 -1.24 -5.69
C MET A 51 -17.14 -1.99 -6.84
N VAL A 52 -15.99 -1.49 -7.32
CA VAL A 52 -15.20 -2.17 -8.36
C VAL A 52 -14.65 -3.50 -7.85
N ALA A 53 -14.14 -3.55 -6.61
CA ALA A 53 -13.68 -4.79 -6.00
C ALA A 53 -14.81 -5.81 -5.86
N SER A 54 -15.99 -5.38 -5.40
CA SER A 54 -17.19 -6.19 -5.27
C SER A 54 -17.68 -6.75 -6.61
N VAL A 55 -17.70 -5.94 -7.67
CA VAL A 55 -18.00 -6.41 -9.04
C VAL A 55 -16.91 -7.37 -9.54
N GLY A 56 -15.64 -7.06 -9.28
CA GLY A 56 -14.51 -7.91 -9.64
C GLY A 56 -14.56 -9.30 -9.01
N LEU A 57 -14.99 -9.36 -7.74
CA LEU A 57 -15.24 -10.63 -7.03
C LEU A 57 -16.43 -11.39 -7.64
N ASN A 58 -17.52 -10.71 -7.98
CA ASN A 58 -18.69 -11.34 -8.63
C ASN A 58 -18.34 -11.94 -10.01
N VAL A 59 -17.44 -11.29 -10.74
CA VAL A 59 -16.97 -11.75 -12.07
C VAL A 59 -15.74 -12.68 -11.97
N ASN A 60 -15.28 -13.03 -10.76
CA ASN A 60 -14.08 -13.85 -10.53
C ASN A 60 -12.84 -13.34 -11.28
N SER A 61 -12.59 -12.02 -11.23
CA SER A 61 -11.50 -11.38 -11.96
C SER A 61 -10.46 -10.77 -11.01
N THR A 62 -9.42 -11.55 -10.71
CA THR A 62 -8.23 -11.08 -9.97
C THR A 62 -7.67 -9.74 -10.51
N PRO A 63 -7.53 -9.50 -11.83
CA PRO A 63 -7.02 -8.22 -12.34
C PRO A 63 -7.87 -7.00 -11.96
N VAL A 64 -9.20 -7.15 -11.93
CA VAL A 64 -10.13 -6.07 -11.55
C VAL A 64 -10.01 -5.77 -10.05
N VAL A 65 -9.88 -6.83 -9.25
CA VAL A 65 -9.69 -6.72 -7.79
C VAL A 65 -8.36 -6.04 -7.47
N ILE A 66 -7.26 -6.39 -8.16
CA ILE A 66 -5.96 -5.71 -8.03
C ILE A 66 -6.06 -4.24 -8.46
N GLY A 67 -6.77 -3.94 -9.56
CA GLY A 67 -7.00 -2.58 -10.02
C GLY A 67 -7.71 -1.71 -8.99
N ALA A 68 -8.69 -2.26 -8.27
CA ALA A 68 -9.35 -1.57 -7.17
C ALA A 68 -8.41 -1.22 -6.01
N MET A 69 -7.38 -2.05 -5.73
CA MET A 69 -6.39 -1.79 -4.69
C MET A 69 -5.52 -0.57 -5.03
N LEU A 70 -5.14 -0.42 -6.30
CA LEU A 70 -4.34 0.71 -6.77
C LEU A 70 -5.08 2.05 -6.69
N ILE A 71 -6.41 2.01 -6.84
CA ILE A 71 -7.27 3.19 -6.75
C ILE A 71 -7.51 3.57 -5.28
N SER A 72 -7.42 2.61 -4.36
CA SER A 72 -7.77 2.82 -2.96
C SER A 72 -6.79 3.77 -2.25
N PRO A 73 -7.29 4.84 -1.60
CA PRO A 73 -6.44 5.80 -0.89
C PRO A 73 -5.94 5.28 0.47
N LEU A 74 -6.05 3.97 0.74
CA LEU A 74 -5.63 3.34 2.00
C LEU A 74 -4.12 3.44 2.24
N MET A 75 -3.32 3.56 1.19
CA MET A 75 -1.86 3.60 1.30
C MET A 75 -1.35 4.83 2.07
N GLY A 76 -2.05 5.96 2.01
CA GLY A 76 -1.66 7.19 2.72
C GLY A 76 -1.60 7.00 4.25
N PRO A 77 -2.72 6.62 4.90
CA PRO A 77 -2.72 6.32 6.34
C PRO A 77 -1.75 5.20 6.76
N ILE A 78 -1.53 4.17 5.93
CA ILE A 78 -0.58 3.09 6.22
C ILE A 78 0.86 3.63 6.24
N MET A 79 1.23 4.40 5.22
CA MET A 79 2.53 5.07 5.16
C MET A 79 2.69 6.10 6.29
N GLY A 80 1.63 6.81 6.66
CA GLY A 80 1.61 7.73 7.79
C GLY A 80 1.89 7.07 9.14
N VAL A 81 1.32 5.88 9.39
CA VAL A 81 1.64 5.09 10.59
C VAL A 81 3.11 4.66 10.58
N GLY A 82 3.61 4.15 9.44
CA GLY A 82 5.01 3.72 9.31
C GLY A 82 6.00 4.87 9.54
N LEU A 83 5.74 6.03 8.92
CA LEU A 83 6.53 7.24 9.12
C LEU A 83 6.49 7.70 10.57
N ALA A 84 5.29 7.81 11.16
CA ALA A 84 5.12 8.28 12.54
C ALA A 84 5.86 7.42 13.56
N LEU A 85 5.91 6.10 13.36
CA LEU A 85 6.74 5.20 14.16
C LEU A 85 8.23 5.43 13.95
N GLY A 86 8.66 5.73 12.72
CA GLY A 86 10.06 6.04 12.40
C GLY A 86 10.57 7.36 12.99
N ILE A 87 9.74 8.42 12.95
CA ILE A 87 10.09 9.75 13.50
C ILE A 87 9.63 9.94 14.96
N THR A 88 8.98 8.93 15.56
CA THR A 88 8.40 8.99 16.92
C THR A 88 7.40 10.14 17.11
N ASP A 89 6.62 10.46 16.07
CA ASP A 89 5.58 11.48 16.13
C ASP A 89 4.25 10.89 16.59
N SER A 90 3.90 11.18 17.85
CA SER A 90 2.68 10.66 18.48
C SER A 90 1.39 11.28 17.93
N ASP A 91 1.44 12.50 17.40
CA ASP A 91 0.26 13.18 16.87
C ASP A 91 -0.06 12.67 15.47
N LEU A 92 0.96 12.52 14.62
CA LEU A 92 0.81 11.89 13.31
C LEU A 92 0.38 10.42 13.45
N LEU A 93 0.91 9.69 14.44
CA LEU A 93 0.52 8.31 14.70
C LEU A 93 -0.97 8.18 15.04
N LYS A 94 -1.47 9.04 15.93
CA LYS A 94 -2.90 9.06 16.31
C LYS A 94 -3.79 9.44 15.13
N LYS A 95 -3.41 10.48 14.36
CA LYS A 95 -4.16 10.93 13.17
C LYS A 95 -4.25 9.82 12.13
N SER A 96 -3.12 9.19 11.80
CA SER A 96 -3.02 8.12 10.80
C SER A 96 -3.78 6.86 11.22
N THR A 97 -3.60 6.42 12.47
CA THR A 97 -4.28 5.23 13.00
C THR A 97 -5.79 5.43 13.08
N LYS A 98 -6.26 6.60 13.52
CA LYS A 98 -7.68 6.92 13.57
C LYS A 98 -8.31 6.94 12.17
N ASN A 99 -7.64 7.56 11.20
CA ASN A 99 -8.12 7.59 9.82
C ASN A 99 -8.15 6.18 9.21
N LEU A 100 -7.10 5.38 9.43
CA LEU A 100 -7.05 3.99 9.00
C LEU A 100 -8.22 3.18 9.59
N ALA A 101 -8.49 3.31 10.89
CA ALA A 101 -9.60 2.63 11.54
C ALA A 101 -10.98 3.04 10.96
N VAL A 102 -11.18 4.33 10.67
CA VAL A 102 -12.39 4.83 10.02
C VAL A 102 -12.54 4.25 8.60
N MET A 103 -11.47 4.21 7.81
CA MET A 103 -11.49 3.65 6.46
C MET A 103 -11.76 2.16 6.44
N VAL A 104 -11.16 1.41 7.37
CA VAL A 104 -11.45 -0.02 7.55
C VAL A 104 -12.91 -0.23 7.95
N GLY A 105 -13.43 0.57 8.88
CA GLY A 105 -14.84 0.52 9.28
C GLY A 105 -15.80 0.78 8.12
N ILE A 106 -15.56 1.83 7.33
CA ILE A 106 -16.37 2.14 6.14
C ILE A 106 -16.29 1.00 5.12
N SER A 107 -15.09 0.45 4.89
CA SER A 107 -14.88 -0.66 3.97
C SER A 107 -15.69 -1.90 4.38
N ILE A 108 -15.63 -2.29 5.65
CA ILE A 108 -16.37 -3.43 6.21
C ILE A 108 -17.88 -3.20 6.12
N VAL A 109 -18.37 -2.00 6.46
CA VAL A 109 -19.80 -1.69 6.39
C VAL A 109 -20.29 -1.72 4.94
N THR A 110 -19.52 -1.16 4.01
CA THR A 110 -19.89 -1.11 2.59
C THR A 110 -19.89 -2.50 1.97
N SER A 111 -18.87 -3.34 2.25
CA SER A 111 -18.84 -4.72 1.79
C SER A 111 -19.98 -5.54 2.41
N ALA A 112 -20.24 -5.41 3.71
CA ALA A 112 -21.34 -6.09 4.38
C ALA A 112 -22.70 -5.74 3.75
N ILE A 113 -22.95 -4.47 3.44
CA ILE A 113 -24.17 -4.04 2.75
C ILE A 113 -24.24 -4.65 1.34
N TYR A 114 -23.13 -4.67 0.60
CA TYR A 114 -23.07 -5.25 -0.75
C TYR A 114 -23.37 -6.76 -0.75
N PHE A 115 -22.70 -7.53 0.10
CA PHE A 115 -22.90 -8.98 0.23
C PHE A 115 -24.30 -9.31 0.76
N TRP A 116 -24.88 -8.44 1.60
CA TRP A 116 -26.26 -8.59 2.04
C TRP A 116 -27.27 -8.37 0.92
N LEU A 117 -26.99 -7.45 -0.01
CA LEU A 117 -27.85 -7.17 -1.16
C LEU A 117 -27.69 -8.19 -2.29
N SER A 118 -26.49 -8.71 -2.48
CA SER A 118 -26.13 -9.66 -3.53
C SER A 118 -25.60 -10.94 -2.89
N PRO A 119 -26.48 -11.91 -2.55
CA PRO A 119 -26.04 -13.19 -2.02
C PRO A 119 -25.22 -13.90 -3.10
N LEU A 120 -23.90 -13.85 -2.94
CA LEU A 120 -22.96 -14.62 -3.75
C LEU A 120 -23.06 -16.06 -3.29
N ASN A 121 -23.86 -16.85 -4.01
CA ASN A 121 -24.22 -18.23 -3.68
C ASN A 121 -23.19 -19.28 -4.13
N ASP A 122 -22.01 -18.88 -4.60
CA ASP A 122 -20.96 -19.82 -4.98
C ASP A 122 -19.66 -19.50 -4.26
N GLU A 123 -19.15 -20.50 -3.56
CA GLU A 123 -17.83 -20.53 -2.91
C GLU A 123 -16.74 -20.38 -3.97
N ASN A 124 -16.44 -19.13 -4.33
CA ASN A 124 -15.47 -18.84 -5.36
C ASN A 124 -14.06 -19.21 -4.89
N SER A 125 -13.44 -20.13 -5.63
CA SER A 125 -12.14 -20.77 -5.40
C SER A 125 -10.96 -19.79 -5.21
N GLU A 126 -11.09 -18.52 -5.62
CA GLU A 126 -10.10 -17.47 -5.34
C GLU A 126 -10.03 -17.05 -3.86
N LEU A 127 -11.12 -17.21 -3.10
CA LEU A 127 -11.15 -16.92 -1.65
C LEU A 127 -10.34 -17.97 -0.87
N LEU A 128 -10.52 -19.26 -1.20
CA LEU A 128 -9.80 -20.37 -0.57
C LEU A 128 -8.29 -20.32 -0.88
N GLY A 129 -7.91 -19.95 -2.11
CA GLY A 129 -6.50 -19.78 -2.49
C GLY A 129 -5.74 -18.70 -1.70
N ARG A 130 -6.45 -17.85 -0.95
CA ARG A 130 -5.87 -16.76 -0.15
C ARG A 130 -5.97 -16.94 1.36
N THR A 131 -6.40 -18.12 1.81
CA THR A 131 -6.45 -18.51 3.24
C THR A 131 -5.20 -19.23 3.76
N ALA A 132 -4.24 -19.54 2.88
CA ALA A 132 -2.97 -20.18 3.25
C ALA A 132 -1.78 -19.23 3.02
N PRO A 133 -1.65 -18.15 3.81
CA PRO A 133 -0.46 -17.33 3.76
C PRO A 133 0.75 -18.17 4.14
N THR A 134 1.78 -18.11 3.31
CA THR A 134 3.05 -18.80 3.51
C THR A 134 4.07 -17.84 4.11
N ILE A 135 5.17 -18.39 4.64
CA ILE A 135 6.29 -17.56 5.11
C ILE A 135 6.86 -16.67 3.98
N TRP A 136 6.71 -17.09 2.72
CA TRP A 136 7.16 -16.32 1.56
C TRP A 136 6.40 -15.01 1.39
N ASP A 137 5.11 -14.97 1.73
CA ASP A 137 4.31 -13.75 1.63
C ASP A 137 4.77 -12.68 2.63
N VAL A 138 5.27 -13.10 3.80
CA VAL A 138 5.87 -12.20 4.78
C VAL A 138 7.15 -11.57 4.23
N PHE A 139 8.00 -12.36 3.57
CA PHE A 139 9.20 -11.82 2.91
C PHE A 139 8.83 -10.85 1.79
N ILE A 140 7.85 -11.20 0.96
CA ILE A 140 7.36 -10.32 -0.12
C ILE A 140 6.86 -8.99 0.46
N GLY A 141 6.04 -9.04 1.51
CA GLY A 141 5.56 -7.84 2.19
C GLY A 141 6.68 -7.02 2.82
N PHE A 142 7.67 -7.67 3.44
CA PHE A 142 8.82 -7.00 4.05
C PHE A 142 9.70 -6.28 3.02
N PHE A 143 10.13 -6.97 1.97
CA PHE A 143 10.93 -6.37 0.89
C PHE A 143 10.14 -5.35 0.09
N GLY A 144 8.84 -5.57 -0.12
CA GLY A 144 7.92 -4.61 -0.71
C GLY A 144 7.86 -3.32 0.12
N GLY A 145 7.61 -3.42 1.42
CA GLY A 145 7.57 -2.25 2.32
C GLY A 145 8.86 -1.44 2.31
N MET A 146 10.02 -2.11 2.33
CA MET A 146 11.32 -1.44 2.20
C MET A 146 11.46 -0.70 0.86
N ALA A 147 11.09 -1.34 -0.25
CA ALA A 147 11.07 -0.70 -1.56
C ALA A 147 10.09 0.50 -1.59
N GLY A 148 8.98 0.42 -0.87
CA GLY A 148 7.99 1.49 -0.77
C GLY A 148 8.52 2.72 -0.06
N ILE A 149 9.22 2.54 1.06
CA ILE A 149 9.85 3.64 1.81
C ILE A 149 10.96 4.27 0.98
N VAL A 150 11.81 3.46 0.33
CA VAL A 150 12.88 3.96 -0.55
C VAL A 150 12.30 4.74 -1.74
N ALA A 151 11.22 4.26 -2.34
CA ALA A 151 10.55 4.95 -3.44
C ALA A 151 9.90 6.25 -2.98
N THR A 152 9.31 6.26 -1.78
CA THR A 152 8.70 7.46 -1.21
C THR A 152 9.74 8.51 -0.85
N ALA A 153 10.93 8.08 -0.44
CA ALA A 153 12.07 8.95 -0.17
C ALA A 153 12.79 9.44 -1.44
N SER A 154 12.46 8.89 -2.62
CA SER A 154 13.07 9.25 -3.89
C SER A 154 12.23 10.28 -4.65
N LYS A 155 12.88 11.13 -5.44
CA LYS A 155 12.20 12.09 -6.34
C LYS A 155 11.38 11.40 -7.44
N GLU A 156 11.76 10.19 -7.85
CA GLU A 156 11.03 9.39 -8.84
C GLU A 156 10.09 8.37 -8.17
N LYS A 157 8.91 8.85 -7.77
CA LYS A 157 7.90 8.07 -7.03
C LYS A 157 7.10 7.06 -7.89
N GLY A 158 7.12 7.24 -9.21
CA GLY A 158 6.02 6.90 -10.12
C GLY A 158 5.52 5.46 -10.13
N ASN A 159 6.40 4.45 -10.29
CA ASN A 159 5.95 3.08 -10.57
C ASN A 159 6.13 2.10 -9.40
N VAL A 160 6.94 2.45 -8.41
CA VAL A 160 7.30 1.52 -7.33
C VAL A 160 6.22 1.50 -6.25
N ILE A 161 5.61 2.64 -5.93
CA ILE A 161 4.57 2.77 -4.90
C ILE A 161 3.34 1.88 -5.21
N PRO A 162 2.76 1.89 -6.43
CA PRO A 162 1.71 0.94 -6.83
C PRO A 162 2.16 -0.53 -6.77
N GLY A 163 3.38 -0.83 -7.20
CA GLY A 163 3.91 -2.20 -7.19
C GLY A 163 4.09 -2.76 -5.78
N VAL A 164 4.51 -1.92 -4.84
CA VAL A 164 4.61 -2.25 -3.42
C VAL A 164 3.25 -2.44 -2.79
N ALA A 165 2.28 -1.57 -3.14
CA ALA A 165 0.90 -1.74 -2.69
C ALA A 165 0.36 -3.10 -3.12
N ILE A 166 0.59 -3.55 -4.35
CA ILE A 166 0.15 -4.89 -4.83
C ILE A 166 0.89 -6.02 -4.10
N ALA A 167 2.21 -5.91 -3.94
CA ALA A 167 3.03 -6.94 -3.29
C ALA A 167 2.72 -7.10 -1.80
N THR A 168 2.36 -6.00 -1.12
CA THR A 168 1.96 -5.99 0.30
C THR A 168 0.46 -6.27 0.48
N ALA A 169 -0.36 -5.96 -0.52
CA ALA A 169 -1.78 -6.27 -0.56
C ALA A 169 -2.01 -7.74 -0.90
N LEU A 170 -1.74 -8.59 0.08
CA LEU A 170 -2.65 -9.68 0.41
C LEU A 170 -3.99 -9.09 0.88
N MET A 171 -4.70 -8.34 0.03
CA MET A 171 -5.95 -7.64 0.35
C MET A 171 -7.23 -8.47 0.13
N PRO A 172 -7.29 -9.55 -0.68
CA PRO A 172 -8.49 -10.39 -0.71
C PRO A 172 -8.89 -11.04 0.66
N PRO A 173 -7.97 -11.35 1.60
CA PRO A 173 -8.30 -11.78 2.95
C PRO A 173 -9.08 -10.75 3.79
N LEU A 174 -8.96 -9.44 3.51
CA LEU A 174 -9.69 -8.39 4.24
C LEU A 174 -11.15 -8.24 3.77
N CYS A 175 -11.50 -8.87 2.65
CA CYS A 175 -12.84 -8.85 2.08
C CYS A 175 -13.66 -10.12 2.42
N THR A 176 -13.14 -10.99 3.30
CA THR A 176 -13.86 -12.11 3.93
C THR A 176 -14.16 -11.75 5.38
#